data_AF-A0A0G0XD98-F1
#
_entry.id   AF-A0A0G0XD98-F1
#
_cell.length_a   1.000
_cell.length_b   1.000
_cell.length_c   1.000
_cell.angle_alpha   90.00
_cell.angle_beta   90.00
_cell.angle_gamma   90.00
#
_symmetry.space_group_name_H-M   'P 1'
#
loop_
_entity.id
_entity.type
_entity.pdbx_description
1 polymer ?
#
loop_
_entity_poly.entity_id
_entity_poly.type
_entity_poly.pdbx_seq_one_letter_code
_entity_poly.pdbx_strand_id
1 'polypeptide(L)' 'MRVKDLPLFKRPREKLFEKGPQALKDYELLAILLRTGYEGKSATSSERL' A
#
# COMPACT_ATOMS: atom_id res chain seq x y z
N MET A 1 -4.04 -9.87 -7.94
CA MET A 1 -5.02 -8.75 -8.10
C MET A 1 -4.23 -7.47 -7.98
N ARG A 2 -4.03 -6.77 -9.10
CA ARG A 2 -3.15 -5.61 -9.24
C ARG A 2 -3.75 -4.40 -8.54
N VAL A 3 -2.94 -3.43 -8.13
CA VAL A 3 -3.40 -2.16 -7.53
C VAL A 3 -4.44 -1.44 -8.43
N LYS A 4 -4.35 -1.62 -9.75
CA LYS A 4 -5.32 -1.09 -10.72
C LYS A 4 -6.72 -1.70 -10.57
N ASP A 5 -6.82 -2.92 -10.05
CA ASP A 5 -8.09 -3.63 -9.83
C ASP A 5 -8.77 -3.22 -8.51
N LEU A 6 -8.06 -2.46 -7.66
CA LEU A 6 -8.65 -1.91 -6.45
C LEU A 6 -9.56 -0.71 -6.79
N PRO A 7 -10.74 -0.62 -6.15
CA PRO A 7 -11.54 0.60 -6.14
C PRO A 7 -10.68 1.80 -5.71
N LEU A 8 -10.95 2.98 -6.29
CA LEU A 8 -10.14 4.19 -6.06
C LEU A 8 -9.89 4.46 -4.58
N PHE A 9 -10.93 4.43 -3.74
CA PHE A 9 -10.84 4.65 -2.29
C PHE A 9 -9.99 3.61 -1.51
N LYS A 10 -9.69 2.45 -2.13
CA LYS A 10 -8.80 1.42 -1.56
C LYS A 10 -7.37 1.52 -2.07
N ARG A 11 -7.11 2.34 -3.09
CA ARG A 11 -5.75 2.53 -3.60
C ARG A 11 -4.97 3.35 -2.56
N PRO A 12 -3.77 2.89 -2.13
CA PRO A 12 -3.04 3.54 -1.05
C PRO A 12 -2.81 5.03 -1.25
N ARG A 13 -2.50 5.46 -2.48
CA ARG A 13 -2.24 6.87 -2.81
C ARG A 13 -3.50 7.74 -2.72
N GLU A 14 -4.61 7.25 -3.27
CA GLU A 14 -5.90 7.97 -3.22
C GLU A 14 -6.40 8.07 -1.77
N LYS A 15 -6.31 6.96 -1.04
CA LYS A 15 -6.65 6.88 0.38
C LYS A 15 -5.79 7.83 1.24
N LEU A 16 -4.50 7.96 0.92
CA LEU A 16 -3.58 8.91 1.57
C LEU A 16 -4.00 10.35 1.30
N PHE A 17 -4.39 10.67 0.07
CA PHE A 17 -4.84 12.01 -0.32
C PHE A 17 -6.17 12.38 0.38
N GLU A 18 -7.12 11.47 0.46
CA GLU A 18 -8.45 11.75 1.02
C GLU A 18 -8.48 11.74 2.56
N LYS A 19 -7.76 10.81 3.20
CA LYS A 19 -7.91 10.53 4.63
C LYS A 19 -6.65 10.78 5.46
N GLY A 20 -5.54 11.15 4.82
CA GLY A 20 -4.26 11.33 5.47
C GLY A 20 -3.54 10.01 5.83
N PRO A 21 -2.29 10.11 6.29
CA PRO A 21 -1.43 8.95 6.54
C PRO A 21 -1.96 8.02 7.64
N GLN A 22 -2.71 8.54 8.61
CA GLN A 22 -3.32 7.75 9.69
C GLN A 22 -4.34 6.70 9.20
N ALA A 23 -4.86 6.86 7.99
CA ALA A 23 -5.78 5.90 7.41
C ALA A 23 -5.07 4.69 6.81
N LEU A 24 -3.76 4.77 6.56
CA LEU A 24 -2.96 3.72 5.94
C LEU A 24 -2.36 2.80 6.99
N LYS A 25 -2.16 1.55 6.60
CA LYS A 25 -1.31 0.64 7.39
C LYS A 25 0.17 0.89 7.05
N ASP A 26 1.07 0.53 7.97
CA ASP A 26 2.52 0.77 7.80
C ASP A 26 3.07 0.22 6.48
N TYR A 27 2.61 -0.97 6.07
CA TYR A 27 3.02 -1.55 4.79
C TYR A 27 2.50 -0.77 3.57
N GLU A 28 1.35 -0.09 3.67
CA GLU A 28 0.80 0.75 2.61
C GLU A 28 1.63 2.04 2.48
N LEU A 29 2.04 2.63 3.61
CA LEU A 29 2.95 3.78 3.64
C LEU A 29 4.31 3.42 3.04
N LEU A 30 4.89 2.29 3.45
CA LEU A 30 6.15 1.79 2.89
C LEU A 30 6.05 1.53 1.38
N ALA A 31 4.96 0.92 0.91
CA ALA A 31 4.75 0.68 -0.53
C ALA A 31 4.68 2.00 -1.32
N ILE A 32 4.11 3.06 -0.75
CA ILE A 32 4.10 4.40 -1.37
C ILE A 32 5.53 4.96 -1.45
N LEU A 33 6.28 4.91 -0.35
CA LEU A 33 7.66 5.43 -0.27
C LEU A 33 8.60 4.70 -1.23
N LEU A 34 8.52 3.38 -1.27
CA LEU A 34 9.36 2.52 -2.10
C LEU A 34 8.92 2.49 -3.57
N ARG A 35 7.77 3.12 -3.90
CA ARG A 35 7.12 3.08 -5.22
C ARG A 35 6.86 1.65 -5.72
N THR A 36 6.79 0.68 -4.83
CA THR A 36 6.49 -0.72 -5.16
C THR A 36 4.99 -0.96 -5.12
N GLY A 37 4.44 -1.56 -6.19
CA GLY A 37 3.03 -1.91 -6.25
C GLY A 37 2.72 -3.07 -5.31
N TYR A 38 1.62 -2.97 -4.57
CA TYR A 38 1.11 -4.10 -3.78
C TYR A 38 0.38 -5.09 -4.70
N GLU A 39 1.04 -6.20 -5.03
CA GLU A 39 0.35 -7.38 -5.59
C GLU A 39 0.76 -8.63 -4.80
N GLY A 40 -0.08 -9.06 -3.85
CA GLY A 40 -0.10 -10.45 -3.34
C GLY A 40 1.13 -11.02 -2.60
N LYS A 41 2.28 -10.34 -2.55
CA LYS A 41 3.59 -10.60 -1.87
C LYS A 41 4.63 -9.79 -2.69
N SER A 42 5.50 -8.87 -2.23
CA SER A 42 6.15 -8.61 -0.95
C SER A 42 6.51 -7.12 -0.84
N ALA A 43 6.08 -6.46 0.24
CA ALA A 43 6.89 -5.45 0.96
C ALA A 43 7.12 -5.92 2.42
N THR A 44 6.89 -7.21 2.66
CA THR A 44 7.12 -7.96 3.89
C THR A 44 7.70 -9.31 3.47
N SER A 45 8.93 -9.31 2.97
CA SER A 45 9.82 -10.42 3.34
C SER A 45 10.71 -9.90 4.47
N SER A 46 10.07 -9.68 5.61
CA SER A 46 10.69 -10.03 6.87
C SER A 46 10.26 -11.48 7.15
N GLU A 47 10.62 -12.40 6.25
CA GLU A 47 10.79 -13.79 6.66
C GLU A 47 11.97 -13.76 7.65
N ARG A 48 11.64 -13.96 8.93
CA ARG A 48 12.52 -14.21 10.08
C ARG A 48 13.99 -13.78 9.93
N LEU A 49 14.39 -12.84 10.79
CA LEU A 49 15.48 -13.02 11.76
C LEU A 49 15.24 -12.08 12.94
#